data_AF-A0A251VER8-F1
#
_entry.id   AF-A0A251VER8-F1
#
_cell.length_a   1.000
_cell.length_b   1.000
_cell.length_c   1.000
_cell.angle_alpha   90.00
_cell.angle_beta   90.00
_cell.angle_gamma   90.00
#
_symmetry.space_group_name_H-M   'P 1'
#
loop_
_entity.id
_entity.type
_entity.pdbx_description
1 polymer ?
#
loop_
_entity_poly.entity_id
_entity_poly.type
_entity_poly.pdbx_seq_one_letter_code
_entity_poly.pdbx_strand_id
1 'polypeptide(L)'
;MEIFEACSYHPNIGIKVLQQRALITIVDGKFDMHDFVQEIGYHIARGEHPNSPEKRSRLWNSEEIRNMYLGDATMENDKVEAIQYLYPPNDHSSSLFCKIVSNMKKLRLLNVGLLEYHNLKGPTFLSNELRCIYWDGYPTSPFPNNFQPMKLVVLKLTNSLQKELWKGYKVI
;
A
#
# COMPACT_ATOMS: atom_id res chain seq x y z
N MET A 1 -13.50 -9.40 -3.86
CA MET A 1 -13.04 -10.52 -4.71
C MET A 1 -12.12 -10.01 -5.81
N GLU A 2 -12.55 -9.00 -6.56
CA GLU A 2 -11.85 -8.38 -7.70
C GLU A 2 -10.37 -8.07 -7.45
N ILE A 3 -9.99 -7.58 -6.26
CA ILE A 3 -8.60 -7.27 -5.89
C ILE A 3 -7.69 -8.51 -5.98
N PHE A 4 -8.19 -9.66 -5.52
CA PHE A 4 -7.41 -10.89 -5.52
C PHE A 4 -7.27 -11.45 -6.93
N GLU A 5 -8.34 -11.40 -7.73
CA GLU A 5 -8.32 -11.77 -9.16
C GLU A 5 -7.38 -10.86 -9.95
N ALA A 6 -7.43 -9.55 -9.67
CA ALA A 6 -6.50 -8.58 -10.20
C ALA A 6 -5.06 -8.93 -9.84
N CYS A 7 -4.79 -9.55 -8.70
CA CYS A 7 -3.46 -10.02 -8.33
C CYS A 7 -3.10 -11.43 -8.85
N SER A 8 -3.91 -11.98 -9.77
CA SER A 8 -3.79 -13.33 -10.33
C SER A 8 -3.96 -14.44 -9.29
N TYR A 9 -4.70 -14.17 -8.21
CA TYR A 9 -5.14 -15.18 -7.27
C TYR A 9 -6.50 -15.77 -7.65
N HIS A 10 -6.83 -16.92 -7.08
CA HIS A 10 -8.12 -17.58 -7.25
C HIS A 10 -8.96 -17.45 -5.97
N PRO A 11 -9.51 -16.26 -5.64
CA PRO A 11 -10.14 -16.03 -4.34
C PRO A 11 -11.34 -16.94 -4.09
N ASN A 12 -12.07 -17.34 -5.14
CA ASN A 12 -13.20 -18.27 -5.05
C ASN A 12 -12.83 -19.63 -4.45
N ILE A 13 -11.56 -20.03 -4.61
CA ILE A 13 -11.00 -21.27 -4.05
C ILE A 13 -10.22 -20.93 -2.78
N GLY A 14 -9.29 -19.98 -2.86
CA GLY A 14 -8.38 -19.63 -1.77
C GLY A 14 -9.10 -19.21 -0.50
N ILE A 15 -10.10 -18.33 -0.59
CA ILE A 15 -10.85 -17.87 0.60
C ILE A 15 -11.62 -19.03 1.24
N LYS A 16 -12.27 -19.87 0.43
CA LYS A 16 -12.99 -21.06 0.94
C LYS A 16 -12.05 -21.99 1.69
N VAL A 17 -10.86 -22.25 1.14
CA VAL A 17 -9.85 -23.09 1.80
C VAL A 17 -9.38 -22.46 3.11
N LEU A 18 -9.14 -21.15 3.14
CA LEU A 18 -8.73 -20.45 4.37
C LEU A 18 -9.83 -20.50 5.45
N GLN A 19 -11.10 -20.34 5.08
CA GLN A 19 -12.24 -20.50 6.01
C GLN A 19 -12.39 -21.93 6.52
N GLN A 20 -12.28 -22.94 5.64
CA GLN A 20 -12.34 -24.36 6.02
C GLN A 20 -11.23 -24.75 7.00
N ARG A 21 -10.08 -24.07 6.93
CA ARG A 21 -8.95 -24.26 7.86
C ARG A 21 -9.03 -23.37 9.10
N ALA A 22 -10.12 -22.64 9.29
CA ALA A 22 -10.31 -21.67 10.38
C ALA A 22 -9.18 -20.63 10.48
N LEU A 23 -8.53 -20.30 9.36
CA LEU A 23 -7.46 -19.29 9.31
C LEU A 23 -8.03 -17.88 9.15
N ILE A 24 -9.22 -17.77 8.56
CA ILE A 24 -9.98 -16.54 8.44
C ILE A 24 -11.46 -16.80 8.67
N THR A 25 -12.16 -15.79 9.13
CA THR A 25 -13.61 -15.67 9.16
C THR A 25 -14.02 -14.47 8.31
N ILE A 26 -15.29 -14.40 7.92
CA ILE A 26 -15.84 -13.22 7.23
C ILE A 26 -16.98 -12.69 8.06
N VAL A 27 -16.82 -11.49 8.61
CA VAL A 27 -17.80 -10.80 9.44
C VAL A 27 -18.13 -9.47 8.76
N ASP A 28 -19.41 -9.23 8.49
CA ASP A 28 -19.90 -8.03 7.80
C ASP A 28 -19.15 -7.70 6.49
N GLY A 29 -18.83 -8.75 5.72
CA GLY A 29 -18.11 -8.65 4.45
C GLY A 29 -16.61 -8.32 4.58
N LYS A 30 -16.05 -8.35 5.80
CA LYS A 30 -14.62 -8.14 6.07
C LYS A 30 -13.96 -9.44 6.50
N PHE A 31 -12.71 -9.62 6.10
CA PHE A 31 -11.90 -10.70 6.64
C PHE A 31 -11.54 -10.40 8.08
N ASP A 32 -11.75 -11.38 8.92
CA ASP A 32 -11.28 -11.42 10.29
C ASP A 32 -10.30 -12.58 10.44
N MET A 33 -9.24 -12.38 11.21
CA MET A 33 -8.13 -13.31 11.37
C MET A 33 -7.69 -13.23 12.82
N HIS A 34 -7.64 -14.38 13.49
CA HIS A 34 -7.16 -14.45 14.85
C HIS A 34 -5.71 -13.94 14.94
N ASP A 35 -5.39 -13.15 15.97
CA ASP A 35 -4.10 -12.48 16.15
C ASP A 35 -2.90 -13.42 15.96
N PHE A 36 -2.99 -14.65 16.48
CA PHE A 36 -1.94 -15.66 16.29
C PHE A 36 -1.70 -16.05 14.83
N VAL A 37 -2.76 -16.19 14.03
CA VAL A 37 -2.64 -16.49 12.59
C VAL A 37 -2.07 -15.27 11.86
N GLN A 38 -2.46 -14.06 12.28
CA GLN A 38 -1.94 -12.82 11.74
C GLN A 38 -0.43 -12.66 12.00
N GLU A 39 0.02 -12.95 13.22
CA GLU A 39 1.43 -12.94 13.61
C GLU A 39 2.25 -13.97 12.80
N ILE A 40 1.72 -15.17 12.57
CA ILE A 40 2.36 -16.15 11.68
C ILE A 40 2.46 -15.59 10.25
N GLY A 41 1.39 -14.97 9.74
CA GLY A 41 1.40 -14.34 8.41
C GLY A 41 2.46 -13.23 8.30
N TYR A 42 2.59 -12.41 9.33
CA TYR A 42 3.63 -11.38 9.44
C TYR A 42 5.03 -11.98 9.49
N HIS A 43 5.22 -13.05 10.27
CA HIS A 43 6.50 -13.76 10.34
C HIS A 43 6.91 -14.31 8.97
N ILE A 44 5.98 -14.96 8.26
CA ILE A 44 6.21 -15.47 6.89
C ILE A 44 6.56 -14.34 5.93
N ALA A 45 5.84 -13.21 6.00
CA ALA A 45 6.08 -12.07 5.12
C ALA A 45 7.42 -11.35 5.39
N ARG A 46 7.93 -11.39 6.63
CA ARG A 46 9.28 -10.92 6.96
C ARG A 46 10.37 -11.83 6.38
N GLY A 47 10.09 -13.13 6.28
CA GLY A 47 11.01 -14.13 5.73
C GLY A 47 12.39 -14.10 6.40
N GLU A 48 13.45 -14.22 5.59
CA GLU A 48 14.85 -14.17 6.05
C GLU A 48 15.35 -12.76 6.37
N HIS A 49 14.48 -11.74 6.36
CA HIS A 49 14.84 -10.33 6.48
C HIS A 49 14.17 -9.64 7.69
N PRO A 50 14.30 -10.18 8.92
CA PRO A 50 13.64 -9.63 10.11
C PRO A 50 14.12 -8.22 10.49
N ASN A 51 15.32 -7.82 10.06
CA ASN A 51 15.91 -6.50 10.34
C ASN A 51 16.16 -5.66 9.07
N SER A 52 15.68 -6.13 7.91
CA SER A 52 15.88 -5.48 6.61
C SER A 52 14.52 -5.29 5.91
N PRO A 53 13.69 -4.33 6.34
CA PRO A 53 12.38 -4.10 5.75
C PRO A 53 12.45 -3.82 4.24
N GLU A 54 13.54 -3.21 3.76
CA GLU A 54 13.76 -2.86 2.36
C GLU A 54 13.81 -4.07 1.43
N LYS A 55 14.14 -5.25 1.98
CA LYS A 55 14.25 -6.50 1.23
C LYS A 55 12.95 -7.30 1.23
N ARG A 56 11.93 -6.87 1.98
CA ARG A 56 10.65 -7.56 2.11
C ARG A 56 9.70 -7.17 0.98
N SER A 57 8.79 -8.07 0.64
CA SER A 57 7.74 -7.80 -0.34
C SER A 57 6.55 -7.03 0.24
N ARG A 58 6.40 -7.01 1.57
CA ARG A 58 5.24 -6.42 2.26
C ARG A 58 5.68 -5.63 3.48
N LEU A 59 5.09 -4.46 3.66
CA LEU A 59 5.33 -3.57 4.80
C LEU A 59 3.99 -3.13 5.40
N TRP A 60 3.88 -3.17 6.72
CA TRP A 60 2.66 -2.78 7.44
C TRP A 60 2.93 -2.04 8.76
N ASN A 61 4.15 -2.12 9.28
CA ASN A 61 4.54 -1.40 10.50
C ASN A 61 4.99 0.02 10.12
N SER A 62 4.20 1.01 10.50
CA SER A 62 4.47 2.42 10.19
C SER A 62 5.79 2.95 10.77
N GLU A 63 6.21 2.45 11.95
CA GLU A 63 7.49 2.83 12.54
C GLU A 63 8.68 2.23 11.78
N GLU A 64 8.59 0.95 11.38
CA GLU A 64 9.62 0.31 10.55
C GLU A 64 9.75 1.02 9.19
N ILE A 65 8.62 1.36 8.56
CA ILE A 65 8.60 2.13 7.31
C ILE A 65 9.26 3.50 7.50
N ARG A 66 8.95 4.20 8.60
CA ARG A 66 9.56 5.50 8.91
C ARG A 66 11.06 5.39 9.14
N ASN A 67 11.49 4.43 9.95
CA ASN A 67 12.89 4.26 10.33
C ASN A 67 13.77 3.82 9.14
N MET A 68 13.24 2.98 8.25
CA MET A 68 13.95 2.50 7.06
C MET A 68 14.53 3.64 6.20
N TYR A 69 13.81 4.78 6.11
CA TYR A 69 14.15 5.84 5.18
C TYR A 69 14.68 7.12 5.84
N LEU A 70 14.84 7.13 7.16
CA LEU A 70 15.68 8.13 7.83
C LEU A 70 17.18 7.89 7.54
N GLY A 71 17.57 6.65 7.21
CA GLY A 71 18.95 6.28 6.91
C GLY A 71 19.39 6.56 5.46
N ASP A 72 18.51 6.32 4.47
CA ASP A 72 18.71 6.70 3.07
C ASP A 72 17.37 6.73 2.29
N ALA A 73 16.76 7.92 2.20
CA ALA A 73 15.50 8.13 1.49
C ALA A 73 15.63 8.01 -0.04
N THR A 74 16.81 7.76 -0.60
CA THR A 74 17.06 7.72 -2.05
C THR A 74 17.21 6.31 -2.61
N MET A 75 17.25 5.29 -1.76
CA MET A 75 17.41 3.91 -2.20
C MET A 75 16.17 3.43 -2.95
N GLU A 76 16.35 3.11 -4.23
CA GLU A 76 15.29 2.47 -5.03
C GLU A 76 14.89 1.13 -4.40
N ASN A 77 13.58 0.90 -4.28
CA ASN A 77 13.06 -0.33 -3.71
C ASN A 77 12.24 -1.12 -4.74
N ASP A 78 12.87 -2.15 -5.27
CA ASP A 78 12.29 -3.06 -6.27
C ASP A 78 11.78 -4.37 -5.67
N LYS A 79 11.67 -4.45 -4.34
CA LYS A 79 11.20 -5.63 -3.60
C LYS A 79 9.80 -5.43 -3.04
N VAL A 80 9.49 -4.24 -2.53
CA VAL A 80 8.20 -3.95 -1.89
C VAL A 80 7.08 -3.93 -2.92
N GLU A 81 6.13 -4.84 -2.77
CA GLU A 81 4.93 -4.98 -3.59
C GLU A 81 3.67 -4.49 -2.87
N ALA A 82 3.66 -4.46 -1.54
CA ALA A 82 2.52 -3.96 -0.77
C ALA A 82 2.97 -3.13 0.44
N ILE A 83 2.31 -1.99 0.65
CA ILE A 83 2.53 -1.14 1.80
C ILE A 83 1.22 -0.74 2.46
N GLN A 84 1.22 -0.84 3.79
CA GLN A 84 0.20 -0.28 4.67
C GLN A 84 0.85 0.75 5.59
N TYR A 85 0.32 1.98 5.58
CA TYR A 85 0.80 3.10 6.39
C TYR A 85 -0.39 3.93 6.89
N LEU A 86 -0.94 3.52 8.03
CA LEU A 86 -2.20 4.07 8.53
C LEU A 86 -1.95 4.91 9.78
N TYR A 87 -2.27 6.21 9.70
CA TYR A 87 -2.37 7.15 10.82
C TYR A 87 -1.25 6.98 11.88
N PRO A 88 0.03 7.07 11.48
CA PRO A 88 1.13 6.94 12.43
C PRO A 88 1.00 8.00 13.54
N PRO A 89 1.27 7.65 14.81
CA PRO A 89 1.32 8.64 15.89
C PRO A 89 2.40 9.70 15.59
N ASN A 90 2.11 10.97 15.90
CA ASN A 90 3.03 12.11 15.71
C ASN A 90 3.48 12.32 14.24
N ASP A 91 2.50 12.56 13.36
CA ASP A 91 2.57 12.54 11.89
C ASP A 91 3.38 13.69 11.22
N HIS A 92 4.53 14.08 11.78
CA HIS A 92 5.45 15.00 11.10
C HIS A 92 6.20 14.32 9.94
N SER A 93 6.06 13.00 9.76
CA SER A 93 6.72 12.21 8.72
C SER A 93 5.87 11.99 7.46
N SER A 94 4.67 12.53 7.36
CA SER A 94 3.85 12.38 6.14
C SER A 94 4.55 12.87 4.86
N SER A 95 5.37 13.93 4.97
CA SER A 95 6.19 14.40 3.84
C SER A 95 7.28 13.41 3.41
N LEU A 96 7.80 12.62 4.37
CA LEU A 96 8.76 11.56 4.12
C LEU A 96 8.09 10.39 3.40
N PHE A 97 6.86 10.03 3.80
CA PHE A 97 6.10 8.94 3.17
C PHE A 97 5.91 9.14 1.66
N CYS A 98 5.57 10.36 1.21
CA CYS A 98 5.42 10.63 -0.22
C CYS A 98 6.73 10.45 -1.00
N LYS A 99 7.89 10.74 -0.39
CA LYS A 99 9.20 10.46 -1.00
C LYS A 99 9.48 8.96 -1.07
N ILE A 100 9.16 8.24 0.02
CA ILE A 100 9.34 6.79 0.12
C ILE A 100 8.58 6.06 -0.98
N VAL A 101 7.28 6.33 -1.11
CA VAL A 101 6.44 5.64 -2.09
C VAL A 101 6.84 5.95 -3.53
N SER A 102 7.46 7.12 -3.76
CA SER A 102 8.00 7.50 -5.07
C SER A 102 9.17 6.62 -5.53
N ASN A 103 9.83 5.92 -4.62
CA ASN A 103 10.95 5.02 -4.93
C ASN A 103 10.55 3.54 -5.04
N MET A 104 9.26 3.20 -4.88
CA MET A 104 8.77 1.82 -4.92
C MET A 104 8.24 1.47 -6.31
N LYS A 105 9.09 0.92 -7.19
CA LYS A 105 8.76 0.69 -8.60
C LYS A 105 7.88 -0.53 -8.88
N LYS A 106 7.82 -1.49 -7.94
CA LYS A 106 7.01 -2.72 -8.06
C LYS A 106 5.78 -2.74 -7.17
N LEU A 107 5.41 -1.59 -6.62
CA LEU A 107 4.27 -1.50 -5.70
C LEU A 107 2.98 -1.85 -6.45
N ARG A 108 2.21 -2.78 -5.88
CA ARG A 108 0.92 -3.30 -6.37
C ARG A 108 -0.25 -2.92 -5.47
N LEU A 109 -0.01 -2.83 -4.17
CA LEU A 109 -1.02 -2.42 -3.18
C LEU A 109 -0.48 -1.27 -2.34
N LEU A 110 -1.23 -0.18 -2.32
CA LEU A 110 -0.99 0.98 -1.48
C LEU A 110 -2.21 1.22 -0.60
N ASN A 111 -2.02 1.13 0.72
CA ASN A 111 -3.04 1.49 1.69
C ASN A 111 -2.47 2.49 2.69
N VAL A 112 -2.90 3.74 2.59
CA VAL A 112 -2.31 4.84 3.35
C VAL A 112 -3.39 5.74 3.92
N GLY A 113 -3.17 6.22 5.14
CA GLY A 113 -3.96 7.26 5.79
C GLY A 113 -3.04 8.30 6.42
N LEU A 114 -3.12 9.54 5.93
CA LEU A 114 -2.35 10.67 6.42
C LEU A 114 -3.29 11.66 7.12
N LEU A 115 -2.95 12.09 8.34
CA LEU A 115 -3.77 13.05 9.09
C LEU A 115 -3.41 14.50 8.70
N GLU A 116 -2.11 14.79 8.58
CA GLU A 116 -1.59 16.13 8.28
C GLU A 116 -1.22 16.28 6.80
N TYR A 117 -2.20 16.12 5.91
CA TYR A 117 -1.94 16.13 4.46
C TYR A 117 -1.97 17.52 3.81
N HIS A 118 -2.51 18.52 4.51
CA HIS A 118 -2.52 19.90 4.03
C HIS A 118 -1.10 20.46 3.99
N ASN A 119 -0.71 21.07 2.86
CA ASN A 119 0.64 21.61 2.59
C ASN A 119 1.74 20.56 2.34
N LEU A 120 1.42 19.26 2.27
CA LEU A 120 2.41 18.28 1.84
C LEU A 120 2.63 18.33 0.32
N LYS A 121 3.87 18.00 -0.07
CA LYS A 121 4.13 17.59 -1.45
C LYS A 121 3.67 16.15 -1.62
N GLY A 122 2.88 15.89 -2.65
CA GLY A 122 2.51 14.54 -3.04
C GLY A 122 3.69 13.74 -3.58
N PRO A 123 3.48 12.43 -3.83
CA PRO A 123 4.50 11.60 -4.44
C PRO A 123 4.90 12.16 -5.82
N THR A 124 6.16 12.03 -6.20
CA THR A 124 6.66 12.40 -7.54
C THR A 124 6.52 11.26 -8.54
N PHE A 125 6.31 10.04 -8.06
CA PHE A 125 6.11 8.84 -8.85
C PHE A 125 5.11 7.92 -8.15
N LEU A 126 4.31 7.21 -8.94
CA LEU A 126 3.51 6.07 -8.50
C LEU A 126 3.80 4.90 -9.43
N SER A 127 3.97 3.71 -8.85
CA SER A 127 4.25 2.48 -9.60
C SER A 127 3.13 2.17 -10.59
N ASN A 128 3.51 1.88 -11.84
CA ASN A 128 2.58 1.41 -12.87
C ASN A 128 2.13 -0.05 -12.66
N GLU A 129 2.71 -0.74 -11.66
CA GLU A 129 2.24 -2.05 -11.20
C GLU A 129 1.08 -1.96 -10.19
N LEU A 130 0.70 -0.75 -9.76
CA LEU A 130 -0.37 -0.53 -8.79
C LEU A 130 -1.69 -1.09 -9.32
N ARG A 131 -2.31 -1.93 -8.48
CA ARG A 131 -3.62 -2.56 -8.70
C ARG A 131 -4.65 -2.02 -7.72
N CYS A 132 -4.21 -1.64 -6.52
CA CYS A 132 -5.09 -1.10 -5.49
C CYS A 132 -4.45 0.13 -4.84
N ILE A 133 -5.19 1.23 -4.84
CA ILE A 133 -4.85 2.45 -4.12
C ILE A 133 -6.00 2.77 -3.17
N TYR A 134 -5.71 2.68 -1.87
CA TYR A 134 -6.52 3.21 -0.79
C TYR A 134 -5.72 4.36 -0.19
N TRP A 135 -6.21 5.58 -0.35
CA TRP A 135 -5.51 6.75 0.14
C TRP A 135 -6.46 7.69 0.85
N ASP A 136 -6.37 7.73 2.18
CA ASP A 136 -6.99 8.77 2.98
C ASP A 136 -6.00 9.92 3.19
N GLY A 137 -6.41 11.15 2.89
CA GLY A 137 -5.50 12.30 2.98
C GLY A 137 -4.53 12.43 1.81
N TYR A 138 -4.95 12.18 0.56
CA TYR A 138 -4.05 12.43 -0.58
C TYR A 138 -3.76 13.93 -0.74
N PRO A 139 -2.49 14.36 -0.73
CA PRO A 139 -2.13 15.77 -0.48
C PRO A 139 -2.11 16.68 -1.72
N THR A 140 -2.26 16.16 -2.93
CA THR A 140 -2.09 16.97 -4.16
C THR A 140 -3.14 16.67 -5.21
N SER A 141 -3.15 17.46 -6.29
CA SER A 141 -3.90 17.17 -7.51
C SER A 141 -3.09 17.70 -8.70
N PRO A 142 -2.90 16.94 -9.79
CA PRO A 142 -3.31 15.55 -10.03
C PRO A 142 -2.34 14.50 -9.47
N PHE A 143 -2.54 13.21 -9.80
CA PHE A 143 -1.49 12.20 -9.67
C PHE A 143 -0.26 12.53 -10.55
N PRO A 144 0.91 11.94 -10.27
CA PRO A 144 2.09 12.09 -11.10
C PRO A 144 1.82 11.81 -12.58
N ASN A 145 2.33 12.67 -13.47
CA ASN A 145 2.05 12.56 -14.92
C ASN A 145 2.50 11.22 -15.51
N ASN A 146 3.58 10.65 -14.98
CA ASN A 146 4.18 9.38 -15.40
C ASN A 146 3.40 8.13 -14.94
N PHE A 147 2.42 8.27 -14.04
CA PHE A 147 1.62 7.14 -13.56
C PHE A 147 0.68 6.63 -14.66
N GLN A 148 0.83 5.40 -15.10
CA GLN A 148 -0.01 4.74 -16.10
C GLN A 148 -0.89 3.69 -15.42
N PRO A 149 -2.20 3.95 -15.21
CA PRO A 149 -3.07 3.12 -14.38
C PRO A 149 -3.58 1.86 -15.12
N MET A 150 -2.83 1.30 -16.08
CA MET A 150 -3.27 0.17 -16.91
C MET A 150 -3.54 -1.13 -16.14
N LYS A 151 -3.03 -1.24 -14.91
CA LYS A 151 -3.22 -2.40 -14.01
C LYS A 151 -4.11 -2.07 -12.81
N LEU A 152 -4.58 -0.82 -12.71
CA LEU A 152 -5.32 -0.32 -11.56
C LEU A 152 -6.75 -0.87 -11.60
N VAL A 153 -7.14 -1.57 -10.55
CA VAL A 153 -8.48 -2.16 -10.40
C VAL A 153 -9.29 -1.45 -9.34
N VAL A 154 -8.64 -1.02 -8.25
CA VAL A 154 -9.31 -0.28 -7.18
C VAL A 154 -8.62 1.04 -6.92
N LEU A 155 -9.40 2.12 -6.98
CA LEU A 155 -9.01 3.44 -6.52
C LEU A 155 -10.04 3.94 -5.52
N LYS A 156 -9.61 4.13 -4.27
CA LYS A 156 -10.40 4.75 -3.21
C LYS A 156 -9.60 5.90 -2.61
N LEU A 157 -10.07 7.11 -2.86
CA LEU A 157 -9.56 8.33 -2.26
C LEU A 157 -10.57 8.86 -1.25
N THR A 158 -10.13 9.14 -0.04
CA THR A 158 -10.93 9.80 1.00
C THR A 158 -10.16 11.00 1.53
N ASN A 159 -10.87 12.04 1.97
CA ASN A 159 -10.28 13.28 2.50
C ASN A 159 -9.09 13.79 1.65
N SER A 160 -9.23 13.85 0.32
CA SER A 160 -8.13 14.19 -0.58
C SER A 160 -8.25 15.61 -1.15
N LEU A 161 -7.11 16.24 -1.48
CA LEU A 161 -7.07 17.49 -2.25
C LEU A 161 -7.21 17.26 -3.77
N GLN A 162 -7.49 16.02 -4.19
CA GLN A 162 -7.66 15.64 -5.58
C GLN A 162 -8.85 16.38 -6.22
N LYS A 163 -8.60 17.07 -7.34
CA LYS A 163 -9.62 17.71 -8.19
C LYS A 163 -9.69 17.09 -9.58
N GLU A 164 -8.57 16.59 -10.07
CA GLU A 164 -8.40 15.93 -11.37
C GLU A 164 -7.46 14.74 -11.17
N LEU A 165 -7.81 13.53 -11.63
CA LEU A 165 -7.00 12.34 -11.40
C LEU A 165 -5.65 12.38 -12.13
N TRP A 166 -5.65 12.77 -13.39
CA TRP A 166 -4.47 12.87 -14.24
C TRP A 166 -4.75 13.85 -15.37
N LYS A 167 -3.69 14.47 -15.90
CA LYS A 167 -3.82 15.33 -17.08
C LYS A 167 -4.15 14.49 -18.31
N GLY A 168 -5.18 14.90 -19.04
CA GLY A 168 -5.61 14.26 -20.29
C GLY A 168 -6.40 12.96 -20.06
N TYR A 169 -6.51 12.15 -21.11
CA TYR A 169 -7.25 10.88 -21.06
C TYR A 169 -6.31 9.71 -20.83
N LYS A 170 -6.67 8.82 -19.90
CA LYS A 170 -5.99 7.54 -19.66
C LYS A 170 -6.99 6.41 -19.80
N VAL A 171 -6.60 5.35 -20.51
CA VAL A 171 -7.36 4.10 -20.59
C VAL A 171 -7.02 3.27 -19.35
N ILE A 172 -8.06 2.77 -18.70
CA ILE A 172 -8.00 1.91 -17.52
C ILE A 172 -8.45 0.51 -17.94
#